data_AF-A0A8J5KDL3-F1
#
_entry.id   AF-A0A8J5KDL3-F1
#
_cell.length_a   1.000
_cell.length_b   1.000
_cell.length_c   1.000
_cell.angle_alpha   90.00
_cell.angle_beta   90.00
_cell.angle_gamma   90.00
#
_symmetry.space_group_name_H-M   'P 1'
#
loop_
_entity.id
_entity.type
_entity.pdbx_description
1 polymer ?
#
loop_
_entity_poly.entity_id
_entity_poly.type
_entity_poly.pdbx_seq_one_letter_code
_entity_poly.pdbx_strand_id
1 'polypeptide(L)'
;MASLVMLSVTVLLGLLLPFSVADSVLNGGGTLYSGQSLNQGAYTFVMQPDCNLVLYDSGLAVWSSGTYNQGYNCVLRMQTDGNLVIYSNGNDAIWASGTSGPEGNFILVLQSDRNVVIYSCPIWATGTNTANSKGVVIVNRGHNDTSSITAADEPTNRKIAMVTKN
;
A
#
# COMPACT_ATOMS: atom_id res chain seq x y z
N MET A 1 -35.67 57.84 -5.67
CA MET A 1 -36.05 56.82 -4.65
C MET A 1 -36.30 55.53 -5.42
N ALA A 2 -35.62 54.39 -5.24
CA ALA A 2 -34.75 53.92 -4.18
C ALA A 2 -33.55 53.13 -4.76
N SER A 3 -32.51 53.04 -3.95
CA SER A 3 -31.23 52.37 -4.20
C SER A 3 -31.34 50.86 -3.91
N LEU A 4 -30.57 50.02 -4.63
CA LEU A 4 -30.03 48.79 -4.06
C LEU A 4 -28.66 48.46 -4.68
N VAL A 5 -27.61 48.72 -3.91
CA VAL A 5 -26.29 48.11 -4.04
C VAL A 5 -26.25 46.94 -3.05
N MET A 6 -25.85 45.75 -3.50
CA MET A 6 -25.31 44.70 -2.61
C MET A 6 -24.14 43.98 -3.31
N LEU A 7 -23.05 43.88 -2.55
CA LEU A 7 -21.70 43.40 -2.86
C LEU A 7 -21.59 41.86 -2.99
N SER A 8 -20.60 41.41 -3.78
CA SER A 8 -19.69 40.23 -3.63
C SER A 8 -20.28 38.86 -3.20
N VAL A 9 -19.90 37.72 -3.78
CA VAL A 9 -18.60 37.05 -3.55
C VAL A 9 -18.22 36.21 -4.78
N THR A 10 -17.03 36.46 -5.29
CA THR A 10 -16.27 35.52 -6.13
C THR A 10 -16.01 34.24 -5.35
N VAL A 11 -16.68 33.14 -5.66
CA VAL A 11 -16.13 31.81 -5.38
C VAL A 11 -15.64 31.26 -6.70
N LEU A 12 -14.35 31.54 -6.92
CA LEU A 12 -13.43 30.79 -7.75
C LEU A 12 -13.91 29.34 -7.85
N LEU A 13 -14.30 28.92 -9.06
CA LEU A 13 -14.55 27.53 -9.41
C LEU A 13 -13.21 26.79 -9.25
N GLY A 14 -12.90 26.48 -7.99
CA GLY A 14 -11.68 25.83 -7.57
C GLY A 14 -11.66 24.47 -8.21
N LEU A 15 -10.83 24.35 -9.24
CA LEU A 15 -10.01 23.21 -9.56
C LEU A 15 -10.22 22.06 -8.55
N LEU A 16 -11.24 21.25 -8.77
CA LEU A 16 -11.27 19.89 -8.26
C LEU A 16 -10.18 19.19 -9.05
N LEU A 17 -8.92 19.41 -8.66
CA LEU A 17 -7.91 18.42 -8.93
C LEU A 17 -8.52 17.14 -8.34
N PRO A 18 -8.78 16.10 -9.15
CA PRO A 18 -8.91 14.80 -8.53
C PRO A 18 -7.60 14.65 -7.76
N PHE A 19 -7.68 14.70 -6.43
CA PHE A 19 -6.59 14.17 -5.63
C PHE A 19 -6.54 12.73 -6.10
N SER A 20 -5.64 12.45 -7.04
CA SER A 20 -5.18 11.10 -7.31
C SER A 20 -4.65 10.71 -5.95
N VAL A 21 -5.46 9.96 -5.19
CA VAL A 21 -5.00 9.31 -3.98
C VAL A 21 -3.95 8.36 -4.51
N ALA A 22 -2.71 8.85 -4.55
CA ALA A 22 -1.59 8.03 -4.89
C ALA A 22 -1.58 6.89 -3.85
N ASP A 23 -1.24 5.70 -4.31
CA ASP A 23 -1.41 4.48 -3.53
C ASP A 23 -0.68 4.63 -2.19
N SER A 24 -1.37 4.49 -1.06
CA SER A 24 -0.75 4.54 0.27
C SER A 24 -0.41 3.14 0.78
N VAL A 25 -0.74 2.11 0.01
CA VAL A 25 -0.63 0.70 0.40
C VAL A 25 0.17 -0.08 -0.63
N LEU A 26 1.11 -0.90 -0.18
CA LEU A 26 1.76 -1.92 -1.00
C LEU A 26 1.37 -3.31 -0.48
N ASN A 27 0.58 -4.04 -1.26
CA ASN A 27 0.21 -5.42 -0.93
C ASN A 27 1.43 -6.35 -0.95
N GLY A 28 1.38 -7.44 -0.17
CA GLY A 28 2.33 -8.54 -0.23
C GLY A 28 2.46 -9.09 -1.66
N GLY A 29 3.70 -9.36 -2.06
CA GLY A 29 4.08 -9.64 -3.45
C GLY A 29 4.19 -8.41 -4.35
N GLY A 30 3.80 -7.22 -3.87
CA GLY A 30 3.92 -5.95 -4.55
C GLY A 30 5.34 -5.40 -4.58
N THR A 31 5.61 -4.56 -5.58
CA THR A 31 6.91 -3.95 -5.83
C THR A 31 6.74 -2.46 -6.12
N LEU A 32 7.56 -1.62 -5.49
CA LEU A 32 7.83 -0.26 -5.98
C LEU A 32 9.12 -0.30 -6.79
N TYR A 33 9.01 0.05 -8.06
CA TYR A 33 10.16 0.25 -8.91
C TYR A 33 10.85 1.58 -8.60
N SER A 34 12.09 1.72 -9.03
CA SER A 34 12.82 2.99 -9.01
C SER A 34 11.95 4.17 -9.48
N GLY A 35 11.90 5.23 -8.68
CA GLY A 35 11.08 6.43 -8.86
C GLY A 35 9.64 6.32 -8.36
N GLN A 36 9.14 5.12 -8.04
CA GLN A 36 7.78 4.93 -7.54
C GLN A 36 7.70 5.14 -6.03
N SER A 37 6.51 5.52 -5.57
CA SER A 37 6.26 5.88 -4.18
C SER A 37 4.88 5.47 -3.69
N LEU A 38 4.78 5.28 -2.38
CA LEU A 38 3.52 5.41 -1.66
C LEU A 38 3.34 6.86 -1.23
N ASN A 39 2.10 7.36 -1.25
CA ASN A 39 1.82 8.74 -0.85
C ASN A 39 0.59 8.83 0.06
N GLN A 40 0.65 9.71 1.05
CA GLN A 40 -0.45 9.98 1.96
C GLN A 40 -0.38 11.43 2.43
N GLY A 41 -1.28 12.29 1.93
CA GLY A 41 -1.23 13.72 2.22
C GLY A 41 0.09 14.35 1.76
N ALA A 42 0.84 14.93 2.71
CA ALA A 42 2.15 15.53 2.44
C ALA A 42 3.33 14.54 2.53
N TYR A 43 3.05 13.27 2.84
CA TYR A 43 4.06 12.25 3.04
C TYR A 43 4.28 11.43 1.77
N THR A 44 5.55 11.17 1.46
CA THR A 44 5.94 10.36 0.29
C THR A 44 7.00 9.35 0.73
N PHE A 45 6.71 8.06 0.55
CA PHE A 45 7.66 6.97 0.79
C PHE A 45 8.12 6.41 -0.56
N VAL A 46 9.34 6.73 -0.97
CA VAL A 46 9.82 6.57 -2.36
C VAL A 46 11.06 5.68 -2.44
N MET A 47 11.05 4.75 -3.39
CA MET A 47 12.24 4.02 -3.83
C MET A 47 12.97 4.88 -4.86
N GLN A 48 14.03 5.58 -4.46
CA GLN A 48 14.72 6.54 -5.32
C GLN A 48 15.61 5.87 -6.38
N PRO A 49 15.93 6.57 -7.49
CA PRO A 49 16.82 6.04 -8.53
C PRO A 49 18.25 5.74 -8.10
N ASP A 50 18.72 6.36 -7.03
CA ASP A 50 20.03 6.13 -6.42
C ASP A 50 20.04 4.94 -5.44
N CYS A 51 18.99 4.11 -5.46
CA CYS A 51 18.82 2.97 -4.56
C CYS A 51 18.57 3.31 -3.10
N ASN A 52 18.26 4.56 -2.77
CA ASN A 52 17.84 4.93 -1.43
C ASN A 52 16.32 4.84 -1.25
N LEU A 53 15.85 4.23 -0.16
CA LEU A 53 14.44 4.26 0.22
C LEU A 53 14.24 5.38 1.24
N VAL A 54 13.37 6.34 0.94
CA VAL A 54 13.27 7.57 1.73
C VAL A 54 11.81 7.91 2.02
N LEU A 55 11.55 8.29 3.27
CA LEU A 55 10.30 8.92 3.69
C LEU A 55 10.50 10.44 3.73
N TYR A 56 9.66 11.15 2.99
CA TYR A 56 9.58 12.61 2.98
C TYR A 56 8.33 13.10 3.70
N ASP A 57 8.45 14.25 4.33
CA ASP A 57 7.36 15.08 4.83
C ASP A 57 7.47 16.46 4.18
N SER A 58 6.53 16.79 3.30
CA SER A 58 6.50 18.08 2.61
C SER A 58 7.82 18.40 1.88
N GLY A 59 8.47 17.37 1.32
CA GLY A 59 9.76 17.48 0.63
C GLY A 59 11.00 17.42 1.53
N LEU A 60 10.84 17.33 2.86
CA LEU A 60 11.94 17.14 3.81
C LEU A 60 12.12 15.65 4.12
N ALA A 61 13.32 15.12 3.95
CA ALA A 61 13.62 13.73 4.29
C ALA A 61 13.60 13.56 5.83
N VAL A 62 12.74 12.66 6.33
CA VAL A 62 12.58 12.39 7.77
C VAL A 62 13.09 11.01 8.18
N TRP A 63 13.19 10.07 7.23
CA TRP A 63 13.79 8.75 7.42
C TRP A 63 14.38 8.24 6.11
N SER A 64 15.44 7.44 6.18
CA SER A 64 16.07 6.80 5.01
C SER A 64 16.66 5.44 5.39
N SER A 65 16.67 4.50 4.44
CA SER A 65 17.38 3.22 4.57
C SER A 65 18.91 3.38 4.58
N GLY A 66 19.45 4.52 4.14
CA GLY A 66 20.89 4.76 4.05
C GLY A 66 21.58 3.98 2.93
N THR A 67 20.83 3.55 1.91
CA THR A 67 21.33 2.68 0.82
C THR A 67 21.69 3.43 -0.46
N TYR A 68 21.88 4.75 -0.38
CA TYR A 68 22.26 5.58 -1.51
C TYR A 68 23.53 5.04 -2.19
N ASN A 69 23.49 4.94 -3.51
CA ASN A 69 24.57 4.45 -4.38
C ASN A 69 25.11 3.04 -4.03
N GLN A 70 24.36 2.22 -3.30
CA GLN A 70 24.73 0.82 -3.02
C GLN A 70 24.34 -0.15 -4.16
N GLY A 71 23.72 0.35 -5.22
CA GLY A 71 23.28 -0.43 -6.38
C GLY A 71 22.75 0.43 -7.51
N TYR A 72 22.07 -0.20 -8.47
CA TYR A 72 21.35 0.48 -9.54
C TYR A 72 20.08 -0.31 -9.92
N ASN A 73 19.10 0.37 -10.52
CA ASN A 73 17.79 -0.19 -10.85
C ASN A 73 17.09 -0.87 -9.67
N CYS A 74 17.23 -0.30 -8.47
CA CYS A 74 16.69 -0.92 -7.27
C CYS A 74 15.17 -0.90 -7.22
N VAL A 75 14.63 -1.90 -6.53
CA VAL A 75 13.20 -2.06 -6.28
C VAL A 75 12.97 -2.35 -4.80
N LEU A 76 11.88 -1.82 -4.25
CA LEU A 76 11.38 -2.21 -2.95
C LEU A 76 10.33 -3.30 -3.13
N ARG A 77 10.45 -4.41 -2.42
CA ARG A 77 9.48 -5.50 -2.47
C ARG A 77 8.91 -5.79 -1.09
N MET A 78 7.58 -5.73 -0.98
CA MET A 78 6.87 -6.29 0.17
C MET A 78 6.69 -7.78 -0.10
N GLN A 79 7.49 -8.63 0.53
CA GLN A 79 7.47 -10.07 0.28
C GLN A 79 6.26 -10.74 0.94
N THR A 80 5.90 -11.94 0.46
CA THR A 80 4.76 -12.73 0.98
C THR A 80 5.05 -13.37 2.33
N ASP A 81 6.31 -13.39 2.76
CA ASP A 81 6.75 -13.83 4.09
C ASP A 81 6.75 -12.68 5.12
N GLY A 82 6.35 -11.47 4.72
CA GLY A 82 6.31 -10.31 5.59
C GLY A 82 7.58 -9.48 5.65
N ASN A 83 8.63 -9.85 4.91
CA ASN A 83 9.84 -9.06 4.87
C ASN A 83 9.76 -7.94 3.81
N LEU A 84 10.06 -6.71 4.21
CA LEU A 84 10.26 -5.61 3.28
C LEU A 84 11.74 -5.53 2.89
N VAL A 85 12.04 -5.64 1.59
CA VAL A 85 13.41 -5.79 1.09
C VAL A 85 13.68 -4.85 -0.08
N ILE A 86 14.84 -4.20 -0.08
CA ILE A 86 15.39 -3.51 -1.25
C ILE A 86 16.29 -4.48 -2.01
N TYR A 87 15.97 -4.68 -3.28
CA TYR A 87 16.81 -5.44 -4.20
C TYR A 87 17.44 -4.50 -5.22
N SER A 88 18.73 -4.69 -5.49
CA SER A 88 19.42 -4.12 -6.64
C SER A 88 19.23 -4.99 -7.89
N ASN A 89 19.71 -4.52 -9.04
CA ASN A 89 19.78 -5.31 -10.25
C ASN A 89 20.47 -6.67 -9.98
N GLY A 90 19.96 -7.75 -10.59
CA GLY A 90 20.48 -9.11 -10.37
C GLY A 90 19.90 -9.84 -9.15
N ASN A 91 18.92 -9.25 -8.45
CA ASN A 91 18.31 -9.77 -7.21
C ASN A 91 19.23 -9.78 -5.98
N ASP A 92 20.21 -8.90 -5.93
CA ASP A 92 21.04 -8.70 -4.73
C ASP A 92 20.26 -7.90 -3.68
N ALA A 93 20.03 -8.50 -2.50
CA ALA A 93 19.38 -7.80 -1.39
C ALA A 93 20.39 -6.84 -0.73
N ILE A 94 20.07 -5.54 -0.73
CA ILE A 94 20.96 -4.50 -0.16
C ILE A 94 20.44 -3.95 1.18
N TRP A 95 19.16 -4.14 1.49
CA TRP A 95 18.57 -3.81 2.79
C TRP A 95 17.32 -4.65 3.04
N ALA A 96 17.06 -4.99 4.29
CA ALA A 96 15.85 -5.67 4.70
C ALA A 96 15.38 -5.19 6.07
N SER A 97 14.06 -5.19 6.26
CA SER A 97 13.43 -4.89 7.55
C SER A 97 13.70 -5.94 8.63
N GLY A 98 14.09 -7.16 8.25
CA GLY A 98 14.38 -8.25 9.19
C GLY A 98 13.12 -8.85 9.82
N THR A 99 11.98 -8.76 9.14
CA THR A 99 10.65 -9.15 9.66
C THR A 99 10.08 -10.42 9.01
N SER A 100 10.93 -11.22 8.36
CA SER A 100 10.50 -12.46 7.72
C SER A 100 9.84 -13.42 8.70
N GLY A 101 8.74 -14.01 8.26
CA GLY A 101 7.98 -15.01 8.97
C GLY A 101 7.38 -16.04 8.00
N PRO A 102 6.34 -16.77 8.42
CA PRO A 102 5.61 -17.65 7.52
C PRO A 102 4.92 -16.88 6.40
N GLU A 103 4.73 -17.54 5.26
CA GLU A 103 3.95 -16.96 4.16
C GLU A 103 2.52 -16.60 4.60
N GLY A 104 2.09 -15.39 4.23
CA GLY A 104 0.79 -14.87 4.61
C GLY A 104 0.40 -13.58 3.89
N ASN A 105 -0.71 -13.01 4.34
CA ASN A 105 -1.16 -11.71 3.87
C ASN A 105 -0.46 -10.62 4.67
N PHE A 106 0.42 -9.89 4.00
CA PHE A 106 1.08 -8.72 4.53
C PHE A 106 0.74 -7.51 3.66
N ILE A 107 0.64 -6.34 4.29
CA ILE A 107 0.51 -5.05 3.59
C ILE A 107 1.47 -4.06 4.24
N LEU A 108 2.13 -3.26 3.42
CA LEU A 108 2.84 -2.07 3.87
C LEU A 108 1.90 -0.87 3.71
N VAL A 109 1.78 -0.04 4.73
CA VAL A 109 0.89 1.13 4.72
C VAL A 109 1.67 2.37 5.13
N LEU A 110 1.63 3.41 4.29
CA LEU A 110 2.00 4.76 4.67
C LEU A 110 0.77 5.43 5.32
N GLN A 111 0.85 5.66 6.62
CA GLN A 111 -0.25 6.12 7.45
C GLN A 111 -0.37 7.64 7.45
N SER A 112 -1.54 8.15 7.86
CA SER A 112 -1.80 9.58 7.97
C SER A 112 -1.05 10.29 9.10
N ASP A 113 -0.38 9.54 9.98
CA ASP A 113 0.44 10.06 11.08
C ASP A 113 1.95 10.07 10.74
N ARG A 114 2.30 9.88 9.46
CA ARG A 114 3.67 9.78 8.92
C ARG A 114 4.38 8.45 9.22
N ASN A 115 3.73 7.50 9.87
CA ASN A 115 4.35 6.20 10.09
C ASN A 115 4.23 5.30 8.85
N VAL A 116 5.20 4.41 8.65
CA VAL A 116 5.16 3.38 7.59
C VAL A 116 5.22 2.02 8.26
N VAL A 117 4.13 1.26 8.16
CA VAL A 117 3.92 0.07 9.00
C VAL A 117 3.55 -1.15 8.15
N ILE A 118 4.16 -2.28 8.48
CA ILE A 118 3.79 -3.60 7.94
C ILE A 118 2.69 -4.17 8.84
N TYR A 119 1.54 -4.47 8.25
CA TYR A 119 0.43 -5.16 8.91
C TYR A 119 0.24 -6.55 8.33
N SER A 120 -0.33 -7.45 9.13
CA SER A 120 -0.65 -8.82 8.74
C SER A 120 -1.87 -9.34 9.51
N CYS A 121 -2.23 -10.60 9.27
CA CYS A 121 -3.34 -11.29 9.94
C CYS A 121 -4.69 -10.58 9.77
N PRO A 122 -5.16 -10.38 8.53
CA PRO A 122 -6.50 -9.86 8.28
C PRO A 122 -7.56 -10.76 8.95
N ILE A 123 -8.48 -10.14 9.69
CA ILE A 123 -9.47 -10.85 10.52
C ILE A 123 -10.81 -11.04 9.79
N TRP A 124 -11.20 -10.08 8.95
CA TRP A 124 -12.45 -10.13 8.18
C TRP A 124 -12.30 -9.51 6.80
N ALA A 125 -13.01 -10.06 5.82
CA ALA A 125 -13.08 -9.56 4.44
C ALA A 125 -14.49 -9.79 3.89
N THR A 126 -14.95 -8.92 2.99
CA THR A 126 -16.23 -9.06 2.29
C THR A 126 -16.27 -10.25 1.33
N GLY A 127 -15.10 -10.70 0.84
CA GLY A 127 -15.00 -11.77 -0.15
C GLY A 127 -15.47 -11.37 -1.56
N THR A 128 -15.44 -10.08 -1.89
CA THR A 128 -15.94 -9.52 -3.15
C THR A 128 -14.82 -9.08 -4.10
N ASN A 129 -13.61 -9.62 -3.92
CA ASN A 129 -12.47 -9.30 -4.77
C ASN A 129 -12.74 -9.73 -6.22
N THR A 130 -12.39 -8.87 -7.18
CA THR A 130 -12.52 -9.17 -8.61
C THR A 130 -11.40 -10.11 -9.06
N ALA A 131 -11.61 -10.86 -10.15
CA ALA A 131 -10.57 -11.71 -10.73
C ALA A 131 -9.28 -10.91 -11.01
N ASN A 132 -8.12 -11.52 -10.73
CA ASN A 132 -6.78 -10.93 -10.91
C ASN A 132 -6.48 -9.66 -10.09
N SER A 133 -7.32 -9.30 -9.11
CA SER A 133 -6.99 -8.21 -8.19
C SER A 133 -5.84 -8.61 -7.25
N LYS A 134 -4.84 -7.73 -7.11
CA LYS A 134 -3.83 -7.85 -6.07
C LYS A 134 -4.42 -7.27 -4.79
N GLY A 135 -4.59 -8.10 -3.77
CA GLY A 135 -5.19 -7.68 -2.51
C GLY A 135 -5.17 -8.78 -1.47
N VAL A 136 -5.62 -8.43 -0.27
CA VAL A 136 -5.66 -9.33 0.87
C VAL A 136 -6.82 -10.33 0.73
N VAL A 137 -6.52 -11.63 0.80
CA VAL A 137 -7.54 -12.69 0.76
C VAL A 137 -7.50 -13.50 2.05
N ILE A 138 -8.61 -13.50 2.80
CA ILE A 138 -8.73 -14.34 3.99
C ILE A 138 -9.14 -15.74 3.55
N VAL A 139 -8.17 -16.66 3.58
CA VAL A 139 -8.47 -18.09 3.63
C VAL A 139 -8.84 -18.44 5.06
N ASN A 140 -10.06 -18.94 5.28
CA ASN A 140 -10.44 -19.58 6.54
C ASN A 140 -9.56 -20.83 6.73
N ARG A 141 -8.36 -20.66 7.28
CA ARG A 141 -7.54 -21.78 7.74
C ARG A 141 -8.22 -22.30 9.01
N GLY A 142 -9.06 -23.31 8.85
CA GLY A 142 -9.36 -24.19 9.97
C GLY A 142 -8.04 -24.68 10.54
N HIS A 143 -7.88 -24.63 11.85
CA HIS A 143 -6.75 -25.27 12.51
C HIS A 143 -6.70 -26.75 12.06
N ASN A 144 -5.57 -27.13 11.46
CA ASN A 144 -5.19 -28.44 10.87
C ASN A 144 -5.38 -28.58 9.36
N ASP A 145 -4.26 -28.34 8.66
CA ASP A 145 -3.67 -29.20 7.62
C ASP A 145 -3.13 -28.47 6.39
N THR A 146 -1.93 -28.92 6.04
CA THR A 146 -1.10 -28.62 4.89
C THR A 146 -1.83 -28.79 3.57
N SER A 147 -1.79 -27.78 2.68
CA SER A 147 -1.53 -27.92 1.24
C SER A 147 -1.67 -26.58 0.51
N SER A 148 -0.73 -26.31 -0.39
CA SER A 148 -0.80 -25.30 -1.44
C SER A 148 -2.05 -25.46 -2.28
N ILE A 149 -2.81 -24.40 -2.51
CA ILE A 149 -3.87 -24.40 -3.53
C ILE A 149 -3.90 -23.06 -4.26
N THR A 150 -3.60 -23.15 -5.56
CA THR A 150 -3.72 -22.11 -6.58
C THR A 150 -5.17 -21.68 -6.74
N ALA A 151 -5.39 -20.39 -6.96
CA ALA A 151 -6.71 -19.80 -7.17
C ALA A 151 -7.33 -20.25 -8.51
N ALA A 152 -7.99 -21.39 -8.51
CA ALA A 152 -9.04 -21.75 -9.45
C ALA A 152 -9.75 -23.00 -8.93
N ASP A 153 -10.80 -22.84 -8.12
CA ASP A 153 -11.88 -23.82 -8.07
C ASP A 153 -13.22 -23.17 -7.65
N GLU A 154 -14.07 -23.08 -8.67
CA GLU A 154 -15.54 -23.02 -8.71
C GLU A 154 -16.38 -21.86 -8.09
N PRO A 155 -17.16 -21.13 -8.92
CA PRO A 155 -18.13 -20.14 -8.49
C PRO A 155 -19.54 -20.76 -8.35
N THR A 156 -19.92 -21.25 -7.17
CA THR A 156 -21.34 -21.48 -6.88
C THR A 156 -21.77 -20.96 -5.50
N ASN A 157 -22.38 -19.78 -5.56
CA ASN A 157 -23.55 -19.39 -4.77
C ASN A 157 -23.46 -19.55 -3.24
N ARG A 158 -22.84 -18.57 -2.56
CA ARG A 158 -23.17 -18.29 -1.15
C ARG A 158 -23.95 -16.98 -1.04
N LYS A 159 -25.26 -17.11 -0.83
CA LYS A 159 -26.13 -16.03 -0.35
C LYS A 159 -25.48 -15.36 0.86
N ILE A 160 -25.16 -14.07 0.73
CA ILE A 160 -24.68 -13.24 1.84
C ILE A 160 -25.89 -12.91 2.71
N ALA A 161 -26.01 -13.56 3.87
CA ALA A 161 -26.94 -13.13 4.90
C ALA A 161 -26.28 -11.98 5.69
N MET A 162 -26.84 -10.77 5.62
CA MET A 162 -26.52 -9.70 6.56
C MET A 162 -26.98 -10.12 7.95
N VAL A 163 -26.06 -10.14 8.91
CA VAL A 163 -26.41 -10.25 10.33
C VAL A 163 -26.60 -8.84 10.87
N THR A 164 -27.85 -8.37 10.90
CA THR A 164 -28.24 -7.24 11.77
C THR A 164 -28.41 -7.80 13.17
N LYS A 165 -27.54 -7.38 14.10
CA LYS A 165 -27.76 -7.60 15.54
C LYS A 165 -28.77 -6.55 16.03
N ASN A 166 -29.88 -7.01 16.57
CA ASN A 166 -30.80 -6.20 17.39
C ASN A 166 -30.19 -5.92 18.76
#